data_AF-A0A0V8RQK6-F1
#
_entry.id   AF-A0A0V8RQK6-F1
#
_cell.length_a   1.000
_cell.length_b   1.000
_cell.length_c   1.000
_cell.angle_alpha   90.00
_cell.angle_beta   90.00
_cell.angle_gamma   90.00
#
_symmetry.space_group_name_H-M   'P 1'
#
loop_
_entity.id
_entity.type
_entity.pdbx_description
1 polymer ?
#
loop_
_entity_poly.entity_id
_entity_poly.type
_entity_poly.pdbx_seq_one_letter_code
_entity_poly.pdbx_strand_id
1 'polypeptide(L)'
;MERSVWWNKNRDCWETEQMDLLSGRQAVWSETWPASGMTRNGVLYELPTSAPLTSESGCSLLATPQANLGSCGGSQPPQKRREGGHSVSLADQIEHLVP
;
A
#
# COMPACT_ATOMS: atom_id res chain seq x y z
N MET A 1 -22.63 -8.69 1.76
CA MET A 1 -22.75 -8.05 3.09
C MET A 1 -21.46 -8.34 3.81
N GLU A 2 -20.62 -7.33 3.97
CA GLU A 2 -19.40 -7.46 4.77
C GLU A 2 -19.81 -7.75 6.21
N ARG A 3 -19.40 -8.90 6.75
CA ARG A 3 -19.67 -9.24 8.14
C ARG A 3 -18.59 -8.59 8.98
N SER A 4 -18.97 -7.58 9.77
CA SER A 4 -18.09 -6.97 10.74
C SER A 4 -18.40 -7.53 12.14
N VAL A 5 -17.36 -7.93 12.85
CA VAL A 5 -17.44 -8.35 14.26
C VAL A 5 -16.45 -7.55 15.09
N TRP A 6 -16.78 -7.27 16.34
CA TRP A 6 -15.90 -6.50 17.24
C TRP A 6 -15.68 -7.18 18.57
N TRP A 7 -14.55 -6.87 19.18
CA TRP A 7 -14.16 -7.39 20.48
C TRP A 7 -14.85 -6.62 21.61
N ASN A 8 -15.63 -7.32 22.43
CA ASN A 8 -16.23 -6.77 23.64
C ASN A 8 -15.41 -7.16 24.89
N LYS A 9 -14.65 -6.20 25.42
CA LYS A 9 -13.80 -6.40 26.61
C LYS A 9 -14.58 -6.77 27.88
N ASN A 10 -15.82 -6.30 28.03
CA ASN A 10 -16.60 -6.55 29.24
C ASN A 10 -17.16 -7.97 29.30
N ARG A 11 -17.35 -8.59 28.13
CA ARG A 11 -17.89 -9.95 27.98
C ARG A 11 -16.84 -10.98 27.57
N ASP A 12 -15.63 -10.53 27.26
CA ASP A 12 -14.51 -11.35 26.79
C ASP A 12 -14.89 -12.19 25.55
N CYS A 13 -15.64 -11.58 24.61
CA CYS A 13 -16.12 -12.26 23.42
C CYS A 13 -16.22 -11.34 22.19
N TRP A 14 -16.28 -11.96 21.01
CA TRP A 14 -16.56 -11.26 19.75
C TRP A 14 -18.07 -11.16 19.54
N GLU A 15 -18.56 -9.98 19.20
CA GLU A 15 -19.97 -9.69 18.97
C GLU A 15 -20.23 -9.31 17.52
N THR A 16 -21.48 -9.53 17.11
CA THR A 16 -21.99 -9.22 15.78
C THR A 16 -23.05 -8.12 15.85
N GLU A 17 -23.37 -7.49 14.71
CA GLU A 17 -24.50 -6.57 14.60
C GLU A 17 -25.86 -7.23 14.86
N GLN A 18 -25.93 -8.56 14.74
CA GLN A 18 -27.15 -9.29 14.97
C GLN A 18 -27.50 -9.30 16.47
N MET A 19 -28.78 -9.06 16.77
CA MET A 19 -29.32 -9.23 18.11
C MET A 19 -29.74 -10.68 18.33
N ASP A 20 -29.35 -11.23 19.48
CA ASP A 20 -29.92 -12.47 20.00
C ASP A 20 -31.31 -12.16 20.58
N LEU A 21 -32.34 -12.78 19.99
CA LEU A 21 -33.74 -12.58 20.34
C LEU A 21 -34.10 -13.11 21.74
N LEU A 22 -33.32 -14.06 22.27
CA LEU A 22 -33.56 -14.67 23.58
C LEU A 22 -33.02 -13.80 24.71
N SER A 23 -31.80 -13.29 24.56
CA SER A 23 -31.14 -12.50 25.59
C SER A 23 -31.31 -10.98 25.43
N GLY A 24 -31.79 -10.52 24.26
CA GLY A 24 -31.90 -9.09 23.93
C GLY A 24 -30.54 -8.39 23.85
N ARG A 25 -29.45 -9.15 23.68
CA ARG A 25 -28.08 -8.66 23.57
C ARG A 25 -27.53 -8.90 22.17
N GLN A 26 -26.41 -8.24 21.86
CA GLN A 26 -25.63 -8.56 20.67
C GLN A 26 -25.21 -10.02 20.70
N ALA A 27 -25.47 -10.71 19.58
CA ALA A 27 -25.15 -12.11 19.41
C ALA A 27 -23.64 -12.31 19.37
N VAL A 28 -23.18 -13.37 20.04
CA VAL A 28 -21.77 -13.73 20.10
C VAL A 28 -21.40 -14.47 18.82
N TRP A 29 -20.32 -14.03 18.18
CA TRP A 29 -19.77 -14.71 17.02
C TRP A 29 -19.35 -16.13 17.40
N SER A 30 -19.98 -17.11 16.75
CA SER A 30 -19.71 -18.54 16.96
C SER A 30 -19.48 -19.28 15.64
N GLU A 31 -19.37 -18.55 14.53
CA GLU A 31 -19.10 -19.12 13.21
C GLU A 31 -17.59 -19.36 12.99
N THR A 32 -17.26 -20.11 11.95
CA THR A 32 -15.87 -20.32 11.54
C THR A 32 -15.26 -19.00 11.05
N TRP A 33 -14.05 -18.69 11.52
CA TRP A 33 -13.30 -17.53 11.04
C TRP A 33 -12.99 -17.63 9.55
N PRO A 34 -13.03 -16.51 8.80
CA PRO A 34 -12.59 -16.49 7.42
C PRO A 34 -11.11 -16.89 7.34
N ALA A 35 -10.69 -17.44 6.19
CA ALA A 35 -9.31 -17.90 5.98
C ALA A 35 -8.28 -16.75 6.11
N SER A 36 -8.72 -15.52 5.89
CA SER A 36 -7.91 -14.32 6.07
C SER A 36 -8.79 -13.13 6.47
N GLY A 37 -8.24 -12.24 7.28
CA GLY A 37 -8.88 -10.97 7.63
C GLY A 37 -7.88 -9.97 8.21
N MET A 38 -8.35 -8.77 8.50
CA MET A 38 -7.59 -7.76 9.26
C MET A 38 -8.39 -7.34 10.49
N THR A 39 -7.69 -7.04 11.57
CA THR A 39 -8.30 -6.37 12.73
C THR A 39 -7.82 -4.92 12.79
N ARG A 40 -8.76 -3.97 12.93
CA ARG A 40 -8.44 -2.56 13.15
C ARG A 40 -9.37 -2.00 14.22
N ASN A 41 -8.80 -1.38 15.25
CA ASN A 41 -9.54 -0.83 16.39
C ASN A 41 -10.48 -1.86 17.08
N GLY A 42 -10.10 -3.14 17.09
CA GLY A 42 -10.92 -4.20 17.68
C GLY A 42 -12.09 -4.65 16.82
N VAL A 43 -12.18 -4.21 15.56
CA VAL A 43 -13.14 -4.70 14.57
C VAL A 43 -12.41 -5.60 13.58
N LEU A 44 -12.97 -6.77 13.27
CA LEU A 44 -12.49 -7.69 12.24
C LEU A 44 -13.18 -7.40 10.91
N TYR A 45 -12.37 -7.32 9.87
CA TYR A 45 -12.77 -7.11 8.49
C TYR A 45 -12.31 -8.30 7.66
N GLU A 46 -13.18 -8.79 6.78
CA GLU A 46 -12.77 -9.71 5.71
C GLU A 46 -11.83 -8.98 4.75
N LEU A 47 -10.78 -9.67 4.29
CA LEU A 47 -9.90 -9.12 3.27
C LEU A 47 -10.68 -8.97 1.96
N PRO A 48 -10.73 -7.77 1.36
CA PRO A 48 -11.28 -7.62 0.02
C PRO A 48 -10.54 -8.56 -0.95
N THR A 49 -11.26 -9.11 -1.93
CA THR A 49 -10.62 -9.83 -3.03
C THR A 49 -9.54 -8.94 -3.63
N SER A 50 -8.31 -9.43 -3.67
CA SER A 50 -7.16 -8.69 -4.20
C SER A 50 -7.46 -8.30 -5.65
N ALA A 51 -7.87 -7.05 -5.87
CA ALA A 51 -7.93 -6.49 -7.21
C ALA A 51 -6.49 -6.38 -7.75
N PRO A 52 -6.27 -6.48 -9.07
CA PRO A 52 -4.97 -6.19 -9.64
C PRO A 52 -4.53 -4.80 -9.19
N LEU A 53 -3.38 -4.71 -8.52
CA LEU A 53 -2.73 -3.43 -8.28
C LEU A 53 -2.47 -2.82 -9.66
N THR A 54 -3.17 -1.73 -10.00
CA THR A 54 -2.89 -0.80 -11.11
C THR A 54 -2.39 -1.47 -12.41
N SER A 55 -3.28 -1.58 -13.40
CA SER A 55 -2.96 -2.05 -14.77
C SER A 55 -2.14 -1.04 -15.59
N GLU A 56 -1.16 -0.37 -14.98
CA GLU A 56 -0.27 0.57 -15.66
C GLU A 56 1.18 0.19 -15.36
N SER A 57 1.85 -0.33 -16.38
CA SER A 57 3.29 -0.63 -16.34
C SER A 57 4.08 0.63 -16.68
N GLY A 58 3.90 1.68 -15.89
CA GLY A 58 4.56 2.98 -16.06
C GLY A 58 5.86 3.11 -15.27
N CYS A 59 6.70 2.07 -15.24
CA CYS A 59 8.01 2.17 -14.57
C CYS A 59 9.10 2.56 -15.57
N SER A 60 9.48 3.85 -15.57
CA SER A 60 10.73 4.29 -16.20
C SER A 60 11.91 3.99 -15.25
N LEU A 61 12.88 3.19 -15.70
CA LEU A 61 14.12 2.93 -14.96
C LEU A 61 15.02 4.17 -15.02
N LEU A 62 14.75 5.13 -14.14
CA LEU A 62 15.62 6.27 -13.91
C LEU A 62 16.91 5.83 -13.20
N ALA A 63 17.99 6.57 -13.42
CA ALA A 63 19.27 6.34 -12.79
C ALA A 63 19.18 6.58 -11.27
N THR A 64 19.94 5.80 -10.49
CA THR A 64 20.01 5.99 -9.05
C THR A 64 20.62 7.36 -8.72
N PRO A 65 20.03 8.15 -7.80
CA PRO A 65 20.61 9.42 -7.38
C PRO A 65 21.99 9.18 -6.73
N GLN A 66 22.97 10.01 -7.07
CA GLN A 66 24.30 9.97 -6.47
C GLN A 66 24.42 11.05 -5.37
N ALA A 67 25.08 10.73 -4.26
CA ALA A 67 25.21 11.64 -3.12
C ALA A 67 25.92 12.96 -3.46
N ASN A 68 26.74 12.97 -4.53
CA ASN A 68 27.50 14.13 -4.98
C ASN A 68 26.75 15.02 -5.98
N LEU A 69 25.50 14.72 -6.35
CA LEU A 69 24.74 15.50 -7.33
C LEU A 69 24.57 16.97 -6.93
N GLY A 70 24.48 17.26 -5.64
CA GLY A 70 24.38 18.64 -5.14
C GLY A 70 25.72 19.41 -5.08
N SER A 71 26.85 18.74 -5.33
CA SER A 71 28.20 19.32 -5.17
C SER A 71 29.02 19.33 -6.46
N CYS A 72 28.73 18.44 -7.41
CA CYS A 72 29.39 18.41 -8.71
C CYS A 72 28.54 19.18 -9.73
N GLY A 73 29.19 19.94 -10.61
CA GLY A 73 28.55 20.82 -11.60
C GLY A 73 27.35 20.15 -12.29
N GLY A 74 26.26 20.91 -12.41
CA GLY A 74 24.88 20.43 -12.64
C GLY A 74 24.64 19.59 -13.91
N SER A 75 23.36 19.45 -14.28
CA SER A 75 22.98 18.53 -15.35
C SER A 75 23.62 18.88 -16.70
N GLN A 76 23.82 17.84 -17.51
CA GLN A 76 24.23 17.92 -18.90
C GLN A 76 23.28 17.06 -19.75
N PRO A 77 23.13 17.36 -21.04
CA PRO A 77 22.35 16.50 -21.94
C PRO A 77 22.87 15.05 -21.90
N PRO A 78 21.99 14.04 -21.68
CA PRO A 78 22.39 12.64 -21.55
C PRO A 78 23.26 12.13 -22.71
N GLN A 79 22.97 12.59 -23.93
CA GLN A 79 23.72 12.21 -25.13
C GLN A 79 25.16 12.70 -25.08
N LYS A 80 25.37 13.97 -24.71
CA LYS A 80 26.70 14.59 -24.59
C LYS A 80 27.56 13.89 -23.52
N ARG A 81 26.94 13.47 -22.41
CA ARG A 81 27.62 12.71 -21.34
C ARG A 81 28.11 11.35 -21.83
N ARG A 82 27.28 10.64 -22.60
CA ARG A 82 27.63 9.34 -23.21
C ARG A 82 28.75 9.48 -24.24
N GLU A 83 28.70 10.50 -25.09
CA GLU A 83 29.76 10.80 -26.07
C GLU A 83 31.10 11.10 -25.39
N GLY A 84 31.08 11.74 -24.22
CA GLY A 84 32.26 11.97 -23.39
C GLY A 84 32.72 10.74 -22.57
N GLY A 85 32.08 9.58 -22.72
CA GLY A 85 32.41 8.36 -21.97
C GLY A 85 32.00 8.38 -20.49
N HIS A 86 31.10 9.29 -20.10
CA HIS A 86 30.60 9.40 -18.73
C HIS A 86 29.22 8.75 -18.56
N SER A 87 28.94 8.27 -17.35
CA SER A 87 27.61 7.78 -16.99
C SER A 87 26.60 8.92 -16.93
N VAL A 88 25.36 8.63 -17.32
CA VAL A 88 24.23 9.56 -17.21
C VAL A 88 23.69 9.52 -15.79
N SER A 89 23.56 10.67 -15.15
CA SER A 89 22.98 10.81 -13.81
C SER A 89 21.47 11.00 -13.84
N LEU A 90 20.83 10.88 -12.68
CA LEU A 90 19.40 11.18 -12.54
C LEU A 90 19.05 12.61 -12.96
N ALA A 91 19.89 13.58 -12.60
CA ALA A 91 19.68 14.99 -12.96
C ALA A 91 19.74 15.20 -14.48
N ASP A 92 20.68 14.53 -15.16
CA ASP A 92 20.79 14.56 -16.63
C ASP A 92 19.48 14.06 -17.28
N GLN A 93 18.87 13.01 -16.73
CA GLN A 93 17.64 12.42 -17.25
C GLN A 93 16.39 13.27 -16.99
N ILE A 94 16.19 13.71 -15.74
CA ILE A 94 14.97 14.42 -15.33
C ILE A 94 14.91 15.80 -15.97
N GLU A 95 16.02 16.56 -15.96
CA GLU A 95 16.03 17.94 -16.43
C GLU A 95 15.97 18.07 -17.96
N HIS A 96 16.26 16.98 -18.69
CA HIS A 96 16.18 16.92 -20.15
C HIS A 96 15.07 15.99 -20.65
N LEU A 97 14.19 15.51 -19.75
CA LEU A 97 13.02 14.75 -20.15
C LEU A 97 12.02 15.72 -20.79
N VAL A 98 11.67 15.50 -22.07
CA VAL A 98 10.60 16.25 -22.73
C VAL A 98 9.25 15.72 -22.24
N PRO A 99 8.25 16.59 -21.96
CA PRO A 99 6.91 16.17 -21.53
C PRO A 99 6.20 15.24 -22.52
#